data_AF-A0A0K8RS18-F1
#
_entry.id   AF-A0A0K8RS18-F1
#
_cell.length_a   1.000
_cell.length_b   1.000
_cell.length_c   1.000
_cell.angle_alpha   90.00
_cell.angle_beta   90.00
_cell.angle_gamma   90.00
#
_symmetry.space_group_name_H-M   'P 1'
#
loop_
_entity.id
_entity.type
_entity.pdbx_description
1 polymer ?
#
loop_
_entity_poly.entity_id
_entity_poly.type
_entity_poly.pdbx_seq_one_letter_code
_entity_poly.pdbx_strand_id
1 'polypeptide(L)'
;MLMWTGMSLFIFLVCCQIPIYGAVTNKSSDPFYWMRVILASNRGTLMELGISPIVTSSMVMQLLAGSKIIDVDQSLKEDRDLYQAAEKLFGLLVTLGEAVAYVVSGMYGPVSEIGVFKSIIIILQLFMAGVVVILFDEMLQKGYGLGSGISLFIATNICETILWKAFSPTTISTDKGTEFEGAL
;
A
#
# COMPACT_ATOMS: atom_id res chain seq x y z
N MET A 1 -11.40 -4.16 20.62
CA MET A 1 -11.21 -3.16 19.55
C MET A 1 -9.75 -2.71 19.48
N LEU A 2 -9.25 -1.91 20.43
CA LEU A 2 -7.84 -1.45 20.46
C LEU A 2 -6.78 -2.54 20.28
N MET A 3 -6.97 -3.72 20.89
CA MET A 3 -6.01 -4.83 20.81
C MET A 3 -5.93 -5.45 19.41
N TRP A 4 -7.06 -5.51 18.68
CA TRP A 4 -7.11 -6.02 17.30
C TRP A 4 -6.54 -5.01 16.31
N THR A 5 -6.86 -3.73 16.49
CA THR A 5 -6.26 -2.62 15.73
C THR A 5 -4.75 -2.57 15.90
N GLY A 6 -4.26 -2.73 17.13
CA GLY A 6 -2.82 -2.75 17.42
C GLY A 6 -2.12 -3.94 16.76
N MET A 7 -2.75 -5.12 16.77
CA MET A 7 -2.18 -6.31 16.14
C MET A 7 -2.14 -6.22 14.61
N SER A 8 -3.20 -5.71 13.96
CA SER A 8 -3.19 -5.50 12.50
C SER A 8 -2.16 -4.46 12.09
N LEU A 9 -2.02 -3.38 12.85
CA LEU A 9 -1.00 -2.35 12.60
C LEU A 9 0.41 -2.88 12.78
N PHE A 10 0.64 -3.73 13.79
CA PHE A 10 1.94 -4.35 14.00
C PHE A 10 2.34 -5.24 12.82
N ILE A 11 1.40 -6.06 12.31
CA ILE A 11 1.67 -6.90 11.13
C ILE A 11 1.90 -6.03 9.88
N PHE A 12 1.12 -4.97 9.70
CA PHE A 12 1.29 -4.00 8.61
C PHE A 12 2.68 -3.34 8.65
N LEU A 13 3.13 -2.88 9.83
CA LEU A 13 4.48 -2.33 10.02
C LEU A 13 5.57 -3.35 9.73
N VAL A 14 5.39 -4.62 10.12
CA VAL A 14 6.36 -5.67 9.78
C VAL A 14 6.41 -5.87 8.26
N CYS A 15 5.25 -5.87 7.56
CA CYS A 15 5.20 -5.93 6.10
C CYS A 15 5.84 -4.71 5.43
N CYS A 16 5.69 -3.50 6.00
CA CYS A 16 6.37 -2.29 5.54
C CYS A 16 7.90 -2.43 5.53
N GLN A 17 8.46 -3.25 6.42
CA GLN A 17 9.90 -3.38 6.66
C GLN A 17 10.54 -4.56 5.90
N ILE A 18 9.75 -5.51 5.39
CA ILE A 18 10.27 -6.66 4.64
C ILE A 18 10.56 -6.23 3.19
N PRO A 19 11.84 -6.24 2.76
CA PRO A 19 12.19 -5.90 1.39
C PRO A 19 11.71 -6.98 0.41
N ILE A 20 11.34 -6.56 -0.79
CA ILE A 20 10.92 -7.46 -1.87
C ILE A 20 12.12 -8.29 -2.34
N TYR A 21 11.90 -9.60 -2.45
CA TYR A 21 12.94 -10.50 -2.89
C TYR A 21 13.23 -10.32 -4.39
N GLY A 22 14.46 -9.96 -4.74
CA GLY A 22 14.90 -9.81 -6.13
C GLY A 22 14.79 -8.40 -6.71
N ALA A 23 14.44 -7.39 -5.90
CA ALA A 23 14.57 -5.99 -6.30
C ALA A 23 16.06 -5.63 -6.45
N VAL A 24 16.45 -5.15 -7.64
CA VAL A 24 17.77 -4.54 -7.84
C VAL A 24 17.60 -3.06 -7.53
N THR A 25 18.11 -2.63 -6.37
CA THR A 25 17.96 -1.25 -5.89
C THR A 25 18.70 -0.29 -6.82
N ASN A 26 18.03 0.21 -7.84
CA ASN A 26 18.48 1.41 -8.52
C ASN A 26 18.11 2.60 -7.63
N LYS A 27 19.14 3.35 -7.20
CA LYS A 27 19.04 4.71 -6.62
C LYS A 27 18.49 5.71 -7.66
N SER A 28 17.40 5.37 -8.34
CA SER A 28 16.71 6.30 -9.24
C SER A 28 15.86 7.23 -8.41
N SER A 29 15.99 8.54 -8.63
CA SER A 29 15.16 9.59 -8.05
C SER A 29 13.69 9.19 -8.06
N ASP A 30 12.99 9.37 -6.93
CA ASP A 30 11.56 9.04 -6.80
C ASP A 30 10.69 10.22 -7.29
N PRO A 31 10.19 10.22 -8.54
CA PRO A 31 9.30 11.27 -9.03
C PRO A 31 7.95 11.30 -8.29
N PHE A 32 7.58 10.24 -7.57
CA PHE A 32 6.30 10.10 -6.87
C PHE A 32 6.39 10.21 -5.34
N TYR A 33 7.43 10.87 -4.80
CA TYR A 33 7.66 11.00 -3.36
C TYR A 33 6.40 11.46 -2.58
N TRP A 34 5.70 12.49 -3.06
CA TRP A 34 4.48 13.01 -2.44
C TRP A 34 3.29 12.04 -2.53
N MET A 35 3.20 11.28 -3.61
CA MET A 35 2.13 10.30 -3.82
C MET A 35 2.31 9.08 -2.90
N ARG A 36 3.57 8.69 -2.64
CA ARG A 36 3.91 7.58 -1.75
C ARG A 36 3.43 7.79 -0.31
N VAL A 37 3.60 9.01 0.21
CA VAL A 37 3.17 9.38 1.57
C VAL A 37 1.65 9.32 1.72
N ILE A 38 0.90 9.71 0.70
CA ILE A 38 -0.57 9.67 0.72
C ILE A 38 -1.08 8.23 0.56
N LEU A 39 -0.38 7.41 -0.24
CA LEU A 39 -0.75 6.02 -0.54
C LEU A 39 -0.21 5.00 0.46
N ALA A 40 0.42 5.46 1.55
CA ALA A 40 1.08 4.61 2.54
C ALA A 40 1.98 3.54 1.92
N SER A 41 2.76 3.92 0.90
CA SER A 41 3.61 3.00 0.13
C SER A 41 5.09 3.19 0.50
N ASN A 42 5.80 2.08 0.72
CA ASN A 42 7.23 2.05 0.95
C ASN A 42 7.93 1.40 -0.24
N ARG A 43 8.94 2.07 -0.80
CA ARG A 43 9.65 1.59 -1.99
C ARG A 43 10.50 0.36 -1.66
N GLY A 44 10.40 -0.67 -2.50
CA GLY A 44 11.21 -1.88 -2.38
C GLY A 44 10.76 -2.82 -1.26
N THR A 45 9.57 -2.63 -0.67
CA THR A 45 9.02 -3.49 0.38
C THR A 45 7.68 -4.08 -0.05
N LEU A 46 7.19 -5.09 0.65
CA LEU A 46 5.91 -5.76 0.32
C LEU A 46 4.73 -4.78 0.20
N MET A 47 4.87 -3.58 0.77
CA MET A 47 3.90 -2.51 0.74
C MET A 47 4.16 -1.46 -0.35
N GLU A 48 4.83 -1.83 -1.44
CA GLU A 48 5.06 -0.92 -2.56
C GLU A 48 3.75 -0.47 -3.25
N LEU A 49 2.73 -1.33 -3.29
CA LEU A 49 1.37 -0.92 -3.69
C LEU A 49 0.61 -0.21 -2.55
N GLY A 50 1.02 -0.40 -1.29
CA GLY A 50 0.37 0.24 -0.13
C GLY A 50 -1.14 0.04 -0.11
N ILE A 51 -1.88 1.13 0.07
CA ILE A 51 -3.35 1.16 0.03
C ILE A 51 -3.92 1.64 -1.32
N SER A 52 -3.09 1.85 -2.35
CA SER A 52 -3.54 2.40 -3.64
C SER A 52 -4.66 1.58 -4.30
N PRO A 53 -4.65 0.23 -4.28
CA PRO A 53 -5.72 -0.53 -4.90
C PRO A 53 -7.06 -0.35 -4.17
N ILE A 54 -7.02 -0.19 -2.84
CA ILE A 54 -8.19 -0.01 -2.00
C ILE A 54 -8.78 1.38 -2.21
N VAL A 55 -7.95 2.42 -2.15
CA VAL A 55 -8.41 3.81 -2.36
C VAL A 55 -8.92 3.99 -3.79
N THR A 56 -8.20 3.49 -4.80
CA THR A 56 -8.63 3.60 -6.20
C THR A 56 -9.94 2.86 -6.45
N SER A 57 -10.10 1.63 -5.95
CA SER A 57 -11.38 0.90 -6.09
C SER A 57 -12.52 1.61 -5.36
N SER A 58 -12.29 2.12 -4.16
CA SER A 58 -13.28 2.89 -3.41
C SER A 58 -13.73 4.15 -4.16
N MET A 59 -12.79 4.88 -4.77
CA MET A 59 -13.07 6.12 -5.48
C MET A 59 -13.80 5.87 -6.79
N VAL A 60 -13.42 4.82 -7.52
CA VAL A 60 -14.12 4.39 -8.74
C VAL A 60 -15.56 3.99 -8.40
N MET A 61 -15.75 3.14 -7.38
CA MET A 61 -17.08 2.67 -7.00
C MET A 61 -17.96 3.82 -6.47
N GLN A 62 -17.38 4.75 -5.70
CA GLN A 62 -18.07 5.96 -5.24
C GLN A 62 -18.48 6.86 -6.41
N LEU A 63 -17.64 6.98 -7.45
CA LEU A 63 -17.97 7.75 -8.65
C LEU A 63 -19.10 7.10 -9.45
N LEU A 64 -19.09 5.77 -9.59
CA LEU A 64 -20.15 5.00 -10.25
C LEU A 64 -21.51 5.13 -9.54
N ALA A 65 -21.51 5.08 -8.21
CA ALA A 65 -22.72 5.30 -7.41
C ALA A 65 -23.16 6.79 -7.42
N GLY A 66 -22.21 7.72 -7.28
CA GLY A 66 -22.49 9.17 -7.26
C GLY A 66 -22.98 9.72 -8.60
N SER A 67 -22.52 9.14 -9.71
CA SER A 67 -22.99 9.46 -11.07
C SER A 67 -24.33 8.79 -11.42
N LYS A 68 -24.90 7.99 -10.50
CA LYS A 68 -26.12 7.19 -10.71
C LYS A 68 -26.04 6.22 -11.90
N ILE A 69 -24.83 5.81 -12.30
CA ILE A 69 -24.65 4.74 -13.28
C ILE A 69 -25.03 3.40 -12.65
N ILE A 70 -24.74 3.24 -11.36
CA ILE A 70 -25.19 2.12 -10.53
C ILE A 70 -26.08 2.71 -9.43
N ASP A 71 -27.33 2.26 -9.36
CA ASP A 71 -28.23 2.60 -8.26
C ASP A 71 -27.96 1.64 -7.11
N VAL A 72 -27.54 2.17 -5.97
CA VAL A 72 -27.15 1.39 -4.78
C VAL A 72 -27.91 1.96 -3.61
N ASP A 73 -28.88 1.21 -3.10
CA ASP A 73 -29.62 1.65 -1.93
C ASP A 73 -28.85 1.29 -0.66
N GLN A 74 -28.16 2.27 -0.07
CA GLN A 74 -27.42 2.04 1.19
C GLN A 74 -28.31 1.74 2.40
N SER A 75 -29.64 1.91 2.27
CA SER A 75 -30.59 1.49 3.31
C SER A 75 -30.84 -0.02 3.27
N LEU A 76 -30.69 -0.65 2.11
CA LEU A 76 -30.78 -2.09 1.94
C LEU A 76 -29.45 -2.75 2.32
N LYS A 77 -29.52 -3.69 3.26
CA LYS A 77 -28.35 -4.43 3.72
C LYS A 77 -27.71 -5.24 2.58
N GLU A 78 -28.53 -5.82 1.70
CA GLU A 78 -28.08 -6.65 0.59
C GLU A 78 -27.28 -5.84 -0.45
N ASP A 79 -27.79 -4.67 -0.84
CA ASP A 79 -27.10 -3.73 -1.73
C ASP A 79 -25.78 -3.23 -1.13
N ARG A 80 -25.77 -2.94 0.18
CA ARG A 80 -24.55 -2.52 0.88
C ARG A 80 -23.48 -3.62 0.89
N ASP A 81 -23.90 -4.86 1.13
CA ASP A 81 -22.99 -6.01 1.17
C ASP A 81 -22.47 -6.33 -0.26
N LEU A 82 -23.31 -6.22 -1.29
CA LEU A 82 -22.93 -6.33 -2.70
C LEU A 82 -21.95 -5.23 -3.13
N TYR A 83 -22.21 -3.99 -2.74
CA TYR A 83 -21.33 -2.85 -3.01
C TYR A 83 -19.94 -3.07 -2.41
N GLN A 84 -19.86 -3.47 -1.13
CA GLN A 84 -18.59 -3.77 -0.49
C GLN A 84 -17.88 -4.97 -1.13
N ALA A 85 -18.61 -6.00 -1.54
CA ALA A 85 -18.02 -7.14 -2.23
C ALA A 85 -17.46 -6.75 -3.62
N ALA A 86 -18.18 -5.92 -4.37
CA ALA A 86 -17.75 -5.40 -5.66
C ALA A 86 -16.51 -4.51 -5.53
N GLU A 87 -16.49 -3.60 -4.56
CA GLU A 87 -15.34 -2.73 -4.27
C GLU A 87 -14.08 -3.56 -4.00
N LYS A 88 -14.18 -4.63 -3.21
CA LYS A 88 -13.06 -5.54 -2.92
C LYS A 88 -12.61 -6.34 -4.14
N LEU A 89 -13.54 -6.86 -4.93
CA LEU A 89 -13.22 -7.54 -6.19
C LEU A 89 -12.47 -6.60 -7.14
N PHE A 90 -12.92 -5.34 -7.22
CA PHE A 90 -12.25 -4.33 -8.02
C PHE A 90 -10.87 -4.01 -7.45
N GLY A 91 -10.73 -3.88 -6.14
CA GLY A 91 -9.45 -3.70 -5.46
C GLY A 91 -8.46 -4.84 -5.73
N LEU A 92 -8.94 -6.09 -5.75
CA LEU A 92 -8.13 -7.26 -6.10
C LEU A 92 -7.64 -7.20 -7.56
N LEU A 93 -8.52 -6.85 -8.50
CA LEU A 93 -8.17 -6.70 -9.91
C LEU A 93 -7.16 -5.56 -10.12
N VAL A 94 -7.35 -4.42 -9.47
CA VAL A 94 -6.43 -3.29 -9.50
C VAL A 94 -5.07 -3.69 -8.91
N THR A 95 -5.06 -4.41 -7.80
CA THR A 95 -3.81 -4.90 -7.16
C THR A 95 -3.01 -5.77 -8.13
N LEU A 96 -3.68 -6.70 -8.83
CA LEU A 96 -3.03 -7.54 -9.81
C LEU A 96 -2.52 -6.72 -11.01
N GLY A 97 -3.33 -5.80 -11.52
CA GLY A 97 -2.97 -4.93 -12.63
C GLY A 97 -1.78 -4.02 -12.30
N GLU A 98 -1.78 -3.40 -11.12
CA GLU A 98 -0.67 -2.59 -10.62
C GLU A 98 0.58 -3.44 -10.42
N ALA A 99 0.49 -4.61 -9.77
CA ALA A 99 1.65 -5.48 -9.56
C ALA A 99 2.33 -5.87 -10.88
N VAL A 100 1.55 -6.19 -11.91
CA VAL A 100 2.07 -6.47 -13.26
C VAL A 100 2.67 -5.21 -13.89
N ALA A 101 1.97 -4.08 -13.84
CA ALA A 101 2.43 -2.81 -14.41
C ALA A 101 3.74 -2.32 -13.76
N TYR A 102 3.89 -2.47 -12.44
CA TYR A 102 5.11 -2.12 -11.70
C TYR A 102 6.31 -2.96 -12.10
N VAL A 103 6.11 -4.24 -12.42
CA VAL A 103 7.20 -5.12 -12.88
C VAL A 103 7.53 -4.87 -14.35
N VAL A 104 6.51 -4.65 -15.19
CA VAL A 104 6.69 -4.36 -16.64
C VAL A 104 7.28 -2.97 -16.88
N SER A 105 6.98 -1.98 -16.02
CA SER A 105 7.57 -0.64 -16.09
C SER A 105 9.07 -0.62 -15.83
N GLY A 106 9.64 -1.74 -15.35
CA GLY A 106 11.07 -1.87 -15.06
C GLY A 106 11.49 -1.19 -13.76
N MET A 107 10.55 -0.86 -12.86
CA MET A 107 10.86 -0.20 -11.59
C MET A 107 11.80 -1.01 -10.68
N TYR A 108 11.80 -2.33 -10.80
CA TYR A 108 12.69 -3.23 -10.06
C TYR A 108 13.98 -3.58 -10.82
N GLY A 109 14.15 -3.02 -12.02
CA GLY A 109 15.17 -3.35 -13.03
C GLY A 109 14.54 -3.94 -14.32
N PRO A 110 15.26 -3.93 -15.47
CA PRO A 110 14.74 -4.50 -16.70
C PRO A 110 14.54 -6.02 -16.57
N VAL A 111 13.39 -6.52 -17.01
CA VAL A 111 12.99 -7.95 -16.92
C VAL A 111 14.04 -8.89 -17.54
N SER A 112 14.80 -8.39 -18.51
CA SER A 112 15.92 -9.08 -19.16
C SER A 112 17.13 -9.32 -18.25
N GLU A 113 17.41 -8.44 -17.28
CA GLU A 113 18.52 -8.57 -16.33
C GLU A 113 18.12 -9.30 -15.03
N ILE A 114 16.88 -9.10 -14.58
CA ILE A 114 16.32 -9.76 -13.39
C ILE A 114 16.00 -11.23 -13.66
N GLY A 115 15.57 -11.54 -14.88
CA GLY A 115 15.07 -12.85 -15.29
C GLY A 115 13.58 -13.02 -15.00
N VAL A 116 12.86 -13.60 -15.97
CA VAL A 116 11.40 -13.80 -15.94
C VAL A 116 10.92 -14.51 -14.66
N PHE A 117 11.71 -15.47 -14.15
CA PHE A 117 11.38 -16.21 -12.94
C PHE A 117 11.31 -15.33 -11.68
N LYS A 118 12.27 -14.41 -11.50
CA LYS A 118 12.27 -13.48 -10.36
C LYS A 118 11.17 -12.43 -10.50
N SER A 119 10.92 -11.94 -11.71
CA SER A 119 9.80 -11.02 -11.99
C SER A 119 8.45 -11.63 -11.62
N ILE A 120 8.21 -12.91 -11.93
CA ILE A 120 6.97 -13.60 -11.53
C ILE A 120 6.86 -13.72 -10.00
N ILE A 121 7.98 -14.00 -9.31
CA ILE A 121 8.00 -14.05 -7.84
C ILE A 121 7.64 -12.69 -7.24
N ILE A 122 8.15 -11.58 -7.78
CA ILE A 122 7.83 -10.22 -7.32
C ILE A 122 6.33 -9.94 -7.50
N ILE A 123 5.75 -10.25 -8.66
CA ILE A 123 4.31 -10.08 -8.90
C ILE A 123 3.49 -10.87 -7.87
N LEU A 124 3.86 -12.14 -7.63
CA LEU A 124 3.17 -12.99 -6.66
C LEU A 124 3.27 -12.43 -5.24
N GLN A 125 4.44 -11.93 -4.84
CA GLN A 125 4.66 -11.31 -3.53
C GLN A 125 3.82 -10.04 -3.34
N LEU A 126 3.83 -9.14 -4.33
CA LEU A 126 3.04 -7.90 -4.32
C LEU A 126 1.54 -8.20 -4.29
N PHE A 127 1.09 -9.19 -5.07
CA PHE A 127 -0.30 -9.61 -5.09
C PHE A 127 -0.73 -10.19 -3.73
N MET A 128 0.07 -11.09 -3.16
CA MET A 128 -0.20 -11.64 -1.83
C MET A 128 -0.21 -10.57 -0.74
N ALA A 129 0.72 -9.62 -0.78
CA ALA A 129 0.73 -8.48 0.14
C ALA A 129 -0.53 -7.63 0.00
N GLY A 130 -0.94 -7.29 -1.23
CA GLY A 130 -2.17 -6.53 -1.47
C GLY A 130 -3.44 -7.26 -1.01
N VAL A 131 -3.51 -8.59 -1.21
CA VAL A 131 -4.61 -9.42 -0.66
C VAL A 131 -4.66 -9.33 0.86
N VAL A 132 -3.52 -9.42 1.54
CA VAL A 132 -3.45 -9.29 3.01
C VAL A 132 -3.92 -7.90 3.47
N VAL A 133 -3.54 -6.83 2.77
CA VAL A 133 -3.98 -5.47 3.10
C VAL A 133 -5.50 -5.31 2.91
N ILE A 134 -6.07 -5.84 1.82
CA ILE A 134 -7.52 -5.84 1.58
C ILE A 134 -8.26 -6.61 2.69
N LEU A 135 -7.73 -7.76 3.12
CA LEU A 135 -8.30 -8.54 4.21
C LEU A 135 -8.21 -7.81 5.55
N PHE A 136 -7.12 -7.10 5.82
CA PHE A 136 -7.02 -6.30 7.05
C PHE A 136 -7.97 -5.11 7.03
N ASP A 137 -8.13 -4.43 5.90
CA ASP A 137 -9.12 -3.37 5.77
C ASP A 137 -10.54 -3.91 6.03
N GLU A 138 -10.89 -5.08 5.47
CA GLU A 138 -12.18 -5.74 5.74
C GLU A 138 -12.36 -6.10 7.22
N MET A 139 -11.33 -6.64 7.88
CA MET A 139 -11.38 -6.99 9.30
C MET A 139 -11.63 -5.74 10.16
N LEU A 140 -10.96 -4.62 9.84
CA LEU A 140 -11.13 -3.35 10.53
C LEU A 140 -12.54 -2.76 10.29
N GLN A 141 -13.02 -2.77 9.03
CA GLN A 141 -14.36 -2.30 8.66
C GLN A 141 -15.50 -3.11 9.29
N LYS A 142 -15.31 -4.42 9.52
CA LYS A 142 -16.30 -5.31 10.18
C LYS A 142 -16.41 -5.09 11.71
N GLY A 143 -15.78 -4.05 12.26
CA GLY A 143 -15.97 -3.61 13.65
C GLY A 143 -14.91 -4.10 14.64
N TYR A 144 -13.85 -4.75 14.17
CA TYR A 144 -12.71 -5.10 15.02
C TYR A 144 -11.77 -3.91 15.26
N GLY A 145 -11.85 -2.86 14.42
CA GLY A 145 -11.07 -1.63 14.50
C GLY A 145 -11.84 -0.41 15.02
N LEU A 146 -11.11 0.62 15.46
CA LEU A 146 -11.64 1.96 15.73
C LEU A 146 -11.60 2.77 14.43
N GLY A 147 -12.62 2.65 13.58
CA GLY A 147 -12.74 3.43 12.34
C GLY A 147 -12.40 2.67 11.04
N SER A 148 -12.20 3.42 9.95
CA SER A 148 -11.90 2.89 8.62
C SER A 148 -10.43 2.44 8.53
N GLY A 149 -10.18 1.23 8.02
CA GLY A 149 -8.83 0.67 7.87
C GLY A 149 -7.93 1.57 7.01
N ILE A 150 -8.46 2.11 5.93
CA ILE A 150 -7.79 3.09 5.05
C ILE A 150 -7.20 4.26 5.85
N SER A 151 -8.01 4.93 6.68
CA SER A 151 -7.56 6.10 7.46
C SER A 151 -6.46 5.75 8.46
N LEU A 152 -6.53 4.54 9.04
CA LEU A 152 -5.59 4.04 10.02
C LEU A 152 -4.23 3.72 9.38
N PHE A 153 -4.24 3.12 8.19
CA PHE A 153 -3.03 2.83 7.42
C PHE A 153 -2.32 4.11 6.95
N ILE A 154 -3.07 5.12 6.49
CA ILE A 154 -2.51 6.43 6.11
C ILE A 154 -1.85 7.09 7.33
N ALA A 155 -2.57 7.19 8.45
CA ALA A 155 -2.08 7.84 9.65
C ALA A 155 -0.80 7.16 10.17
N THR A 156 -0.75 5.82 10.13
CA THR A 156 0.41 5.05 10.57
C THR A 156 1.63 5.32 9.70
N ASN A 157 1.49 5.32 8.38
CA ASN A 157 2.62 5.57 7.48
C ASN A 157 3.15 7.02 7.61
N ILE A 158 2.28 7.99 7.83
CA ILE A 158 2.68 9.37 8.11
C ILE A 158 3.45 9.44 9.44
N CYS A 159 2.93 8.81 10.50
CA CYS A 159 3.62 8.76 11.80
C CYS A 159 4.97 8.05 11.70
N GLU A 160 5.06 6.94 10.97
CA GLU A 160 6.31 6.22 10.70
C GLU A 160 7.31 7.11 9.97
N THR A 161 6.88 7.81 8.91
CA THR A 161 7.73 8.72 8.15
C THR A 161 8.24 9.89 9.01
N ILE A 162 7.38 10.46 9.87
CA ILE A 162 7.74 11.56 10.78
C ILE A 162 8.72 11.06 11.83
N LEU A 163 8.46 9.91 12.46
CA LEU A 163 9.36 9.30 13.44
C LEU A 163 10.70 8.97 12.80
N TRP A 164 10.69 8.44 11.57
CA TRP A 164 11.93 8.17 10.88
C TRP A 164 12.71 9.43 10.60
N LYS A 165 12.08 10.46 10.04
CA LYS A 165 12.76 11.74 9.80
C LYS A 165 13.25 12.44 11.09
N ALA A 166 12.56 12.24 12.20
CA ALA A 166 12.94 12.83 13.48
C ALA A 166 14.12 12.10 14.12
N PHE A 167 14.16 10.77 14.03
CA PHE A 167 15.12 9.92 14.77
C PHE A 167 16.04 9.08 13.88
N SER A 168 16.10 9.32 12.57
CA SER A 168 16.86 8.46 11.67
C SER A 168 18.35 8.49 12.02
N PRO A 169 18.96 7.34 12.38
CA PRO A 169 20.39 7.25 12.63
C PRO A 169 21.20 7.17 11.33
N THR A 170 20.54 7.26 10.16
CA THR A 170 21.21 7.28 8.86
C THR A 170 22.01 8.57 8.70
N THR A 171 23.22 8.44 8.17
CA THR A 171 24.09 9.58 7.87
C THR A 171 24.10 9.84 6.38
N ILE A 172 23.83 11.07 5.99
CA ILE A 172 23.95 11.56 4.62
C ILE A 172 25.38 12.06 4.45
N SER A 173 26.11 11.43 3.54
CA SER A 173 27.45 11.90 3.16
C SER A 173 27.30 13.04 2.14
N THR A 174 27.42 14.28 2.60
CA THR A 174 27.48 15.48 1.74
C THR A 174 28.95 15.77 1.41
N ASP A 175 29.23 16.54 0.35
CA ASP A 175 30.58 17.01 -0.05
C ASP A 175 31.40 17.71 1.06
N LYS A 176 30.80 17.97 2.23
CA LYS A 176 31.43 18.60 3.41
C LYS A 176 31.58 17.67 4.63
N GLY A 177 31.14 16.41 4.55
CA GLY A 177 31.20 15.44 5.65
C GLY A 177 29.91 14.63 5.84
N THR A 178 29.94 13.67 6.76
CA THR A 178 28.77 12.87 7.18
C THR A 178 27.90 13.69 8.12
N GLU A 179 26.70 14.08 7.68
CA GLU A 179 25.67 14.68 8.52
C GLU A 179 24.58 13.66 8.85
N PHE A 180 23.99 13.74 10.03
CA PHE A 180 22.86 12.89 10.39
C PHE A 180 21.61 13.35 9.63
N GLU A 181 20.83 12.40 9.12
CA GLU A 181 19.54 12.66 8.47
C GLU A 181 18.46 13.04 9.49
N GLY A 182 18.61 12.61 10.74
CA GLY A 182 17.74 12.96 11.86
C GLY A 182 17.82 14.44 12.23
N ALA A 183 16.66 15.03 12.53
CA ALA A 183 16.57 16.39 13.02
C ALA A 183 17.08 16.55 14.47
N LEU A 184 17.27 15.43 15.20
CA LEU A 184 17.81 15.32 16.56
C LEU A 184 19.10 14.51 16.56
#